data_AF-A0A3D5AS12-F1
#
_entry.id   AF-A0A3D5AS12-F1
#
_cell.length_a   1.000
_cell.length_b   1.000
_cell.length_c   1.000
_cell.angle_alpha   90.00
_cell.angle_beta   90.00
_cell.angle_gamma   90.00
#
_symmetry.space_group_name_H-M   'P 1'
#
loop_
_entity.id
_entity.type
_entity.pdbx_description
1 polymer ?
#
loop_
_entity_poly.entity_id
_entity_poly.type
_entity_poly.pdbx_seq_one_letter_code
_entity_poly.pdbx_strand_id
1 'polypeptide(L)'
;MNLKVVLAVVSLVVSLVGSPLENVQTEAVVQAATSTELTTGWALRSANNVSDTGTVISQPGYNAGAWSPITLPSTVLAGLVANNVYQNIYFGQNLKSVPDLAGRKSGVRGK
;
A
#
# COMPACT_ATOMS: atom_id res chain seq x y z
N MET A 1 53.08 -42.23 -24.81
CA MET A 1 52.53 -43.14 -23.78
C MET A 1 51.62 -42.29 -22.90
N ASN A 2 50.31 -42.53 -22.98
CA ASN A 2 49.30 -41.49 -22.84
C ASN A 2 48.69 -41.45 -21.42
N LEU A 3 48.86 -40.31 -20.74
CA LEU A 3 48.39 -40.00 -19.38
C LEU A 3 46.87 -40.21 -19.17
N LYS A 4 46.11 -40.37 -20.26
CA LYS A 4 44.67 -40.66 -20.25
C LYS A 4 44.32 -42.06 -19.72
N VAL A 5 45.26 -43.01 -19.73
CA VAL A 5 45.01 -44.41 -19.33
C VAL A 5 44.98 -44.59 -17.80
N VAL A 6 45.66 -43.71 -17.04
CA VAL A 6 45.70 -43.78 -15.56
C VAL A 6 44.42 -43.22 -14.91
N LEU A 7 43.74 -42.29 -15.59
CA LEU A 7 42.49 -41.69 -15.08
C LEU A 7 41.26 -42.61 -15.23
N ALA A 8 41.35 -43.66 -16.06
CA ALA A 8 40.23 -44.53 -16.40
C ALA A 8 40.08 -45.75 -15.45
N VAL A 9 41.03 -45.99 -14.54
CA VAL A 9 41.10 -47.23 -13.74
C VAL A 9 40.67 -47.05 -12.28
N VAL A 10 40.44 -45.81 -11.80
CA VAL A 10 40.26 -45.52 -10.36
C VAL A 10 38.81 -45.24 -9.93
N SER A 11 37.79 -45.38 -10.79
CA SER A 11 36.40 -45.15 -10.30
C SER A 11 35.32 -46.10 -10.82
N LEU A 12 35.70 -47.26 -11.37
CA LEU A 12 34.73 -48.32 -11.67
C LEU A 12 34.77 -49.43 -10.60
N VAL A 13 34.25 -49.15 -9.41
CA VAL A 13 33.77 -50.19 -8.48
C VAL A 13 32.37 -49.80 -8.00
N VAL A 14 31.38 -50.34 -8.71
CA VAL A 14 30.13 -50.93 -8.23
C VAL A 14 29.66 -50.51 -6.82
N SER A 15 28.52 -49.84 -6.77
CA SER A 15 27.55 -50.03 -5.67
C SER A 15 26.14 -49.87 -6.23
N LEU A 16 25.58 -51.02 -6.58
CA LEU A 16 24.16 -51.26 -6.82
C LEU A 16 23.50 -51.39 -5.43
N VAL A 17 22.82 -50.35 -4.95
CA VAL A 17 21.89 -50.43 -3.81
C VAL A 17 20.63 -49.67 -4.18
N GLY A 18 19.49 -50.29 -3.86
CA GLY A 18 18.17 -50.01 -4.39
C GLY A 18 17.67 -48.57 -4.25
N SER A 19 16.87 -48.17 -5.22
CA SER A 19 16.03 -46.99 -5.20
C SER A 19 15.09 -46.98 -3.99
N PRO A 20 14.90 -45.83 -3.34
CA PRO A 20 13.58 -45.34 -3.07
C PRO A 20 13.20 -44.37 -4.19
N LEU A 21 11.93 -44.43 -4.56
CA LEU A 21 11.20 -43.43 -5.33
C LEU A 21 11.81 -42.04 -5.06
N GLU A 22 12.21 -41.33 -6.11
CA GLU A 22 12.35 -39.88 -6.04
C GLU A 22 10.96 -39.34 -5.69
N ASN A 23 10.68 -39.29 -4.40
CA ASN A 23 9.69 -38.41 -3.86
C ASN A 23 10.30 -37.02 -4.05
N VAL A 24 10.17 -36.49 -5.27
CA VAL A 24 10.30 -35.07 -5.53
C VAL A 24 9.20 -34.46 -4.67
N GLN A 25 9.56 -34.16 -3.43
CA GLN A 25 8.83 -33.24 -2.59
C GLN A 25 8.78 -31.95 -3.40
N THR A 26 7.70 -31.85 -4.18
CA THR A 26 7.23 -30.60 -4.71
C THR A 26 6.77 -29.88 -3.45
N GLU A 27 7.71 -29.31 -2.71
CA GLU A 27 7.41 -28.34 -1.67
C GLU A 27 6.77 -27.19 -2.42
N ALA A 28 5.44 -27.21 -2.47
CA ALA A 28 4.67 -26.01 -2.69
C ALA A 28 5.16 -25.05 -1.62
N VAL A 29 6.06 -24.15 -1.99
CA VAL A 29 6.42 -23.01 -1.18
C VAL A 29 5.12 -22.25 -1.02
N VAL A 30 4.42 -22.52 0.08
CA VAL A 30 3.35 -21.66 0.57
C VAL A 30 4.07 -20.37 0.94
N GLN A 31 4.20 -19.50 -0.06
CA GLN A 31 4.67 -18.15 0.11
C GLN A 31 3.64 -17.49 1.04
N ALA A 32 3.95 -17.47 2.33
CA ALA A 32 3.08 -16.86 3.32
C ALA A 32 2.81 -15.42 2.86
N ALA A 33 1.55 -15.08 2.65
CA ALA A 33 1.17 -13.73 2.26
C ALA A 33 1.59 -12.79 3.41
N THR A 34 2.60 -11.96 3.18
CA THR A 34 3.01 -10.93 4.12
C THR A 34 2.10 -9.72 3.91
N SER A 35 1.36 -9.35 4.95
CA SER A 35 0.58 -8.12 4.97
C SER A 35 1.42 -7.01 5.61
N THR A 36 1.42 -5.82 5.01
CA THR A 36 2.07 -4.63 5.56
C THR A 36 1.04 -3.53 5.71
N GLU A 37 0.95 -2.97 6.90
CA GLU A 37 0.04 -1.86 7.17
C GLU A 37 0.62 -0.55 6.63
N LEU A 38 -0.20 0.19 5.87
CA LEU A 38 0.17 1.49 5.31
C LEU A 38 -0.37 2.61 6.20
N THR A 39 0.34 2.94 7.27
CA THR A 39 -0.08 3.98 8.23
C THR A 39 0.58 5.34 8.01
N THR A 40 1.67 5.39 7.24
CA THR A 40 2.53 6.57 7.09
C THR A 40 2.57 7.09 5.66
N GLY A 41 2.99 8.35 5.49
CA GLY A 41 3.19 8.97 4.17
C GLY A 41 1.91 9.40 3.45
N TRP A 42 0.77 9.43 4.13
CA TRP A 42 -0.51 9.81 3.55
C TRP A 42 -0.71 11.33 3.52
N ALA A 43 -1.30 11.82 2.44
CA ALA A 43 -1.76 13.19 2.29
C ALA A 43 -3.07 13.23 1.49
N LEU A 44 -3.87 14.28 1.66
CA LEU A 44 -5.11 14.49 0.93
C LEU A 44 -5.17 15.86 0.26
N ARG A 45 -5.98 15.95 -0.80
CA ARG A 45 -6.38 17.20 -1.45
C ARG A 45 -7.77 17.03 -2.06
N SER A 46 -8.50 18.14 -2.19
CA SER A 46 -9.75 18.16 -2.95
C SER A 46 -9.47 17.85 -4.43
N ALA A 47 -10.21 16.89 -5.00
CA ALA A 47 -10.11 16.53 -6.41
C ALA A 47 -10.41 17.71 -7.35
N ASN A 48 -11.24 18.67 -6.91
CA ASN A 48 -11.54 19.89 -7.68
C ASN A 48 -10.29 20.77 -7.91
N ASN A 49 -9.25 20.58 -7.10
CA ASN A 49 -8.00 21.35 -7.17
C ASN A 49 -6.84 20.53 -7.77
N VAL A 50 -7.15 19.41 -8.44
CA VAL A 50 -6.18 18.54 -9.10
C VAL A 50 -6.56 18.44 -10.57
N SER A 51 -5.68 18.92 -11.45
CA SER A 51 -5.86 18.85 -12.90
C SER A 51 -5.33 17.55 -13.51
N ASP A 52 -4.42 16.87 -12.81
CA ASP A 52 -3.79 15.66 -13.30
C ASP A 52 -4.78 14.49 -13.32
N THR A 53 -4.61 13.59 -14.29
CA THR A 53 -5.45 12.40 -14.38
C THR A 53 -5.03 11.36 -13.34
N GLY A 54 -5.94 10.43 -13.02
CA GLY A 54 -5.64 9.33 -12.09
C GLY A 54 -4.42 8.50 -12.51
N THR A 55 -4.23 8.29 -13.81
CA THR A 55 -3.05 7.57 -14.34
C THR A 55 -1.74 8.26 -13.99
N VAL A 56 -1.72 9.60 -13.91
CA VAL A 56 -0.52 10.38 -13.54
C VAL A 56 -0.33 10.38 -12.02
N ILE A 57 -1.41 10.59 -11.25
CA ILE A 57 -1.36 10.66 -9.78
C ILE A 57 -0.87 9.34 -9.17
N SER A 58 -1.24 8.20 -9.76
CA SER A 58 -0.86 6.87 -9.26
C SER A 58 0.56 6.43 -9.64
N GLN A 59 1.33 7.26 -10.35
CA GLN A 59 2.71 6.90 -10.69
C GLN A 59 3.65 7.04 -9.48
N PRO A 60 4.64 6.14 -9.33
CA PRO A 60 5.74 6.34 -8.41
C PRO A 60 6.43 7.67 -8.67
N GLY A 61 6.70 8.43 -7.59
CA GLY A 61 7.37 9.73 -7.69
C GLY A 61 6.45 10.91 -8.04
N TYR A 62 5.13 10.73 -8.10
CA TYR A 62 4.19 11.85 -8.19
C TYR A 62 4.42 12.86 -7.05
N ASN A 63 4.56 14.15 -7.39
CA ASN A 63 4.84 15.18 -6.40
C ASN A 63 3.55 15.64 -5.70
N ALA A 64 3.23 14.99 -4.58
CA ALA A 64 2.13 15.38 -3.69
C ALA A 64 2.55 16.37 -2.58
N GLY A 65 3.70 17.05 -2.69
CA GLY A 65 4.24 17.90 -1.60
C GLY A 65 3.37 19.09 -1.19
N ALA A 66 2.42 19.50 -2.05
CA ALA A 66 1.46 20.57 -1.75
C ALA A 66 0.11 20.05 -1.21
N TRP A 67 0.00 18.75 -0.94
CA TRP A 67 -1.19 18.14 -0.35
C TRP A 67 -1.11 18.19 1.18
N SER A 68 -2.26 18.10 1.84
CA SER A 68 -2.35 18.16 3.29
C SER A 68 -1.96 16.82 3.91
N PRO A 69 -0.84 16.72 4.66
CA PRO A 69 -0.45 15.46 5.30
C PRO A 69 -1.49 15.02 6.34
N ILE A 70 -1.72 13.71 6.45
CA ILE A 70 -2.66 13.13 7.42
C ILE A 70 -2.05 11.91 8.10
N THR A 71 -2.45 11.69 9.36
CA THR A 71 -2.16 10.46 10.11
C THR A 71 -3.37 9.55 10.06
N LEU A 72 -3.17 8.26 9.79
CA LEU A 72 -4.25 7.29 9.77
C LEU A 72 -4.42 6.57 11.12
N PRO A 73 -5.64 6.09 11.47
CA PRO A 73 -6.91 6.31 10.77
C PRO A 73 -7.41 7.74 10.98
N SER A 74 -7.93 8.37 9.91
CA SER A 74 -8.49 9.72 9.99
C SER A 74 -9.61 9.91 8.96
N THR A 75 -10.54 10.79 9.28
CA THR A 75 -11.56 11.25 8.33
C THR A 75 -11.05 12.47 7.57
N VAL A 76 -11.65 12.77 6.42
CA VAL A 76 -11.30 13.97 5.64
C VAL A 76 -11.42 15.24 6.51
N LEU A 77 -12.51 15.38 7.28
CA LEU A 77 -12.71 16.54 8.15
C LEU A 77 -11.66 16.62 9.27
N ALA A 78 -11.34 15.50 9.92
CA ALA A 78 -10.29 15.46 10.94
C ALA A 78 -8.93 15.86 10.36
N GLY A 79 -8.58 15.36 9.17
CA GLY A 79 -7.38 15.77 8.44
C GLY A 79 -7.36 17.27 8.12
N LEU A 80 -8.47 17.83 7.64
CA LEU A 80 -8.57 19.26 7.33
C LEU A 80 -8.46 20.15 8.58
N VAL A 81 -9.03 19.73 9.72
CA VAL A 81 -8.85 20.43 11.01
C VAL A 81 -7.40 20.33 11.49
N ALA A 82 -6.78 19.16 11.41
CA ALA A 82 -5.37 18.97 11.78
C ALA A 82 -4.41 19.83 10.93
N ASN A 83 -4.79 20.11 9.68
CA ASN A 83 -4.06 20.99 8.77
C ASN A 83 -4.50 22.47 8.86
N ASN A 84 -5.29 22.85 9.87
CA ASN A 84 -5.80 24.22 10.09
C ASN A 84 -6.62 24.81 8.95
N VAL A 85 -7.15 23.99 8.03
CA VAL A 85 -8.08 24.44 6.99
C VAL A 85 -9.40 24.89 7.63
N TYR A 86 -9.83 24.15 8.66
CA TYR A 86 -10.92 24.55 9.54
C TYR A 86 -10.38 24.73 10.96
N GLN A 87 -10.85 25.76 11.66
CA GLN A 87 -10.56 25.92 13.09
C GLN A 87 -11.22 24.79 13.91
N ASN A 88 -10.86 24.67 15.20
CA ASN A 88 -11.45 23.66 16.08
C ASN A 88 -12.98 23.74 16.05
N ILE A 89 -13.59 22.74 15.43
CA ILE A 89 -15.02 22.66 15.12
C ILE A 89 -15.88 22.42 16.35
N TYR A 90 -15.29 22.00 17.48
CA TYR A 90 -16.00 21.84 18.75
C TYR A 90 -16.09 23.14 19.57
N PHE A 91 -15.51 24.23 19.08
CA PHE A 91 -15.49 25.50 19.77
C PHE A 91 -16.49 26.51 19.16
N GLY A 92 -17.34 27.09 20.01
CA GLY A 92 -18.23 28.18 19.66
C GLY A 92 -19.11 27.88 18.45
N GLN A 93 -18.97 28.69 17.40
CA GLN A 93 -19.73 28.55 16.14
C GLN A 93 -18.86 28.10 14.96
N ASN A 94 -17.64 27.61 15.21
CA ASN A 94 -16.68 27.28 14.16
C ASN A 94 -17.20 26.20 13.20
N LEU A 95 -18.05 25.27 13.68
CA LEU A 95 -18.68 24.26 12.83
C LEU A 95 -19.48 24.85 11.66
N LYS A 96 -20.01 26.08 11.80
CA LYS A 96 -20.72 26.78 10.72
C LYS A 96 -19.84 27.16 9.52
N SER A 97 -18.51 27.09 9.67
CA SER A 97 -17.59 27.30 8.56
C SER A 97 -17.49 26.08 7.63
N VAL A 98 -17.96 24.90 8.06
CA VAL A 98 -17.94 23.68 7.27
C VAL A 98 -19.20 23.62 6.39
N PRO A 99 -19.11 23.80 5.06
CA PRO A 99 -20.28 24.09 4.21
C PRO A 99 -21.44 23.10 4.33
N ASP A 100 -21.15 21.79 4.35
CA ASP A 100 -22.19 20.76 4.39
C ASP A 100 -22.77 20.52 5.79
N LEU A 101 -22.08 20.95 6.85
CA LEU A 101 -22.50 20.77 8.24
C LEU A 101 -23.18 22.03 8.81
N ALA A 102 -22.97 23.18 8.18
CA ALA A 102 -23.40 24.50 8.67
C ALA A 102 -24.91 24.78 8.63
N GLY A 103 -25.72 23.76 8.33
CA GLY A 103 -27.17 23.87 8.27
C GLY A 103 -27.64 24.03 6.84
N ARG A 104 -28.28 22.98 6.33
CA ARG A 104 -29.19 23.08 5.19
C ARG A 104 -30.17 24.20 5.54
N LYS A 105 -30.35 25.20 4.66
CA LYS A 105 -31.49 26.12 4.80
C LYS A 105 -32.73 25.25 4.96
N SER A 106 -33.33 25.23 6.14
CA SER A 106 -34.66 24.66 6.33
C SER A 106 -35.59 25.53 5.51
N GLY A 107 -35.78 25.14 4.25
CA GLY A 107 -36.73 25.79 3.38
C GLY A 107 -38.09 25.61 4.01
N VAL A 108 -38.61 26.69 4.59
CA VAL A 108 -40.03 26.84 4.89
C VAL A 108 -40.74 26.58 3.57
N ARG A 109 -41.26 25.37 3.40
CA ARG A 109 -42.18 25.05 2.32
C ARG A 109 -43.51 25.63 2.75
N GLY A 110 -43.73 26.88 2.33
CA GLY A 110 -45.02 27.55 2.46
C GLY A 110 -46.13 26.64 1.97
N LYS A 111 -47.16 26.51 2.80
CA LYS A 111 -48.50 26.12 2.44
C LYS A 111 -49.37 27.34 2.73
#